data_AF-A0A0P0VYG9-F1
#
_entry.id   AF-A0A0P0VYG9-F1
#
_cell.length_a   1.000
_cell.length_b   1.000
_cell.length_c   1.000
_cell.angle_alpha   90.00
_cell.angle_beta   90.00
_cell.angle_gamma   90.00
#
_symmetry.space_group_name_H-M   'P 1'
#
loop_
_entity.id
_entity.type
_entity.pdbx_description
1 polymer ?
#
loop_
_entity_poly.entity_id
_entity_poly.type
_entity_poly.pdbx_seq_one_letter_code
_entity_poly.pdbx_strand_id
1 'polypeptide(L)'
;VESMTCGLPTFATAYGGPAEIIVNGVSGFHIDPYQGDKASALLVEFFEKCQEDPSHWTKISQGGLQRIEEKYTWKLYSERLMTLTGVYGFWKYVSNLERRETRRYLEMLYALKYRTMASTVPLAVEGEPSNK
;
A
#
# COMPACT_ATOMS: atom_id res chain seq x y z
N VAL A 1 8.68 -0.01 -1.18
CA VAL A 1 8.76 -0.13 -2.66
C VAL A 1 9.96 0.61 -3.17
N GLU A 2 10.02 1.94 -3.03
CA GLU A 2 11.13 2.77 -3.53
C GLU A 2 12.52 2.28 -3.08
N SER A 3 12.73 2.07 -1.78
CA SER A 3 13.99 1.56 -1.24
C SER A 3 14.42 0.24 -1.90
N MET A 4 13.49 -0.71 -2.04
CA MET A 4 13.76 -2.01 -2.67
C MET A 4 14.06 -1.87 -4.17
N THR A 5 13.42 -0.93 -4.87
CA THR A 5 13.71 -0.61 -6.28
C THR A 5 15.13 -0.06 -6.47
N CYS A 6 15.64 0.68 -5.49
CA CYS A 6 17.02 1.18 -5.50
C CYS A 6 18.03 0.13 -5.00
N GLY A 7 17.59 -1.09 -4.67
CA GLY A 7 18.44 -2.14 -4.13
C GLY A 7 18.84 -1.91 -2.67
N LEU A 8 18.12 -1.09 -1.90
CA LEU A 8 18.36 -0.91 -0.48
C LEU A 8 17.62 -1.99 0.35
N PRO A 9 18.33 -2.87 1.08
CA PRO A 9 17.70 -3.78 2.04
C PRO A 9 16.79 -3.02 3.00
N THR A 10 15.54 -3.47 3.11
CA THR A 10 14.48 -2.73 3.79
C THR A 10 13.95 -3.52 4.99
N PHE A 11 13.84 -2.84 6.13
CA PHE A 11 13.15 -3.30 7.33
C PHE A 11 11.85 -2.52 7.45
N ALA A 12 10.71 -3.20 7.43
CA ALA A 12 9.40 -2.55 7.47
C ALA A 12 8.47 -3.20 8.48
N THR A 13 7.49 -2.44 8.95
CA THR A 13 6.48 -2.93 9.90
C THR A 13 5.82 -4.23 9.42
N ALA A 14 5.63 -5.18 10.33
CA ALA A 14 4.89 -6.41 10.09
C ALA A 14 3.36 -6.20 9.97
N TYR A 15 2.88 -4.96 10.14
CA TYR A 15 1.46 -4.62 10.09
C TYR A 15 1.10 -3.80 8.86
N GLY A 16 0.03 -4.20 8.18
CA GLY A 16 -0.49 -3.53 6.99
C GLY A 16 0.22 -3.93 5.70
N GLY A 17 0.21 -3.03 4.71
CA GLY A 17 0.73 -3.30 3.36
C GLY A 17 2.15 -3.87 3.28
N PRO A 18 3.13 -3.41 4.08
CA PRO A 18 4.50 -3.93 4.01
C PRO A 18 4.63 -5.42 4.35
N ALA A 19 3.69 -5.98 5.13
CA ALA A 19 3.62 -7.40 5.45
C ALA A 19 3.45 -8.27 4.19
N GLU A 20 2.70 -7.78 3.20
CA GLU A 20 2.53 -8.45 1.90
C GLU A 20 3.70 -8.14 0.94
N ILE A 21 4.23 -6.92 0.98
CA ILE A 21 5.27 -6.47 0.04
C ILE A 21 6.58 -7.24 0.24
N ILE A 22 7.03 -7.35 1.49
CA ILE A 22 8.29 -7.99 1.85
C ILE A 22 8.07 -9.47 2.17
N VAL A 23 8.96 -10.32 1.66
CA VAL A 23 9.09 -11.72 2.09
C VAL A 23 10.24 -11.77 3.09
N ASN A 24 9.92 -12.00 4.37
CA ASN A 24 10.87 -11.91 5.47
C ASN A 24 12.10 -12.81 5.25
N GLY A 25 13.29 -12.24 5.34
CA GLY A 25 14.58 -12.91 5.12
C GLY A 25 14.94 -13.18 3.65
N VAL A 26 14.07 -12.80 2.70
CA VAL A 26 14.30 -13.00 1.25
C VAL A 26 14.44 -11.67 0.53
N SER A 27 13.43 -10.80 0.61
CA SER A 27 13.41 -9.49 -0.08
C SER A 27 13.49 -8.30 0.87
N GLY A 28 13.70 -8.57 2.16
CA GLY A 28 13.74 -7.60 3.25
C GLY A 28 13.34 -8.29 4.56
N PHE A 29 13.07 -7.50 5.59
CA PHE A 29 12.70 -8.01 6.91
C PHE A 29 11.48 -7.31 7.49
N HIS A 30 10.72 -8.05 8.28
CA HIS A 30 9.62 -7.50 9.07
C HIS A 30 10.08 -7.15 10.48
N ILE A 31 9.64 -5.98 10.96
CA ILE A 31 9.84 -5.54 12.34
C ILE A 31 8.48 -5.30 13.00
N ASP A 32 8.35 -5.65 14.28
CA ASP A 32 7.16 -5.35 15.07
C ASP A 32 7.35 -3.96 15.74
N PRO A 33 6.58 -2.92 15.35
CA PRO A 33 6.68 -1.59 15.96
C PRO A 33 6.35 -1.56 17.46
N TYR A 34 5.66 -2.56 18.01
CA TYR A 34 5.38 -2.68 19.44
C TYR A 34 6.52 -3.34 20.22
N GLN A 35 7.55 -3.86 19.53
CA GLN A 35 8.69 -4.54 20.13
C GLN A 35 10.01 -3.91 19.66
N GLY A 36 10.21 -2.64 20.02
CA GLY A 36 11.36 -1.83 19.60
C GLY A 36 12.72 -2.50 19.84
N ASP A 37 12.91 -3.11 21.01
CA ASP A 37 14.17 -3.80 21.33
C ASP A 37 14.48 -4.95 20.37
N LYS A 38 13.46 -5.70 19.93
CA LYS A 38 13.65 -6.79 18.96
C LYS A 38 13.91 -6.25 17.56
N ALA A 39 13.27 -5.14 17.19
CA ALA A 39 13.56 -4.47 15.92
C ALA A 39 15.01 -3.97 15.87
N SER A 40 15.49 -3.36 16.96
CA SER A 40 16.88 -2.93 17.08
C SER A 40 17.85 -4.10 17.05
N ALA A 41 17.58 -5.19 17.78
CA ALA A 41 18.41 -6.39 17.76
C ALA A 41 18.53 -6.99 16.35
N LEU A 42 17.43 -7.05 15.60
CA LEU A 42 17.42 -7.55 14.23
C LEU A 42 18.26 -6.66 13.28
N LEU A 43 18.18 -5.34 13.44
CA LEU A 43 19.01 -4.41 12.66
C LEU A 43 20.50 -4.61 12.94
N VAL A 44 20.87 -4.77 14.21
CA VAL A 44 22.26 -5.04 14.62
C VAL A 44 22.74 -6.37 14.02
N GLU A 45 21.97 -7.45 14.19
CA GLU A 45 22.30 -8.78 13.65
C GLU A 45 22.50 -8.74 12.12
N PHE A 46 21.68 -7.96 11.41
CA PHE A 46 21.85 -7.79 9.96
C PHE A 46 23.19 -7.14 9.60
N PHE A 47 23.56 -6.05 10.28
CA PHE A 47 24.81 -5.36 10.00
C PHE A 47 26.04 -6.18 10.41
N GLU A 48 25.97 -6.92 11.52
CA GLU A 48 27.01 -7.87 11.93
C GLU A 48 27.22 -8.94 10.85
N LYS A 49 26.14 -9.56 10.35
CA LYS A 49 26.22 -10.52 9.23
C LYS A 49 26.79 -9.90 7.96
N CYS A 50 26.43 -8.65 7.64
CA CYS A 50 27.01 -7.94 6.50
C CYS A 50 28.51 -7.62 6.68
N GLN A 51 28.98 -7.47 7.92
CA GLN A 51 30.39 -7.24 8.21
C GLN A 51 31.20 -8.54 8.09
N GLU A 52 30.65 -9.66 8.55
CA GLU A 52 31.26 -10.99 8.43
C GLU A 52 31.23 -11.50 6.97
N ASP A 53 30.10 -11.31 6.29
CA ASP A 53 29.86 -11.69 4.90
C ASP A 53 29.18 -10.55 4.12
N PRO A 54 29.97 -9.72 3.40
CA PRO A 54 29.42 -8.65 2.57
C PRO A 54 28.42 -9.12 1.50
N SER A 55 28.46 -10.39 1.10
CA SER A 55 27.51 -10.95 0.14
C SER A 55 26.08 -11.00 0.69
N HIS A 56 25.92 -11.00 2.02
CA HIS A 56 24.61 -10.99 2.66
C HIS A 56 23.79 -9.75 2.27
N TRP A 57 24.43 -8.57 2.22
CA TRP A 57 23.78 -7.33 1.79
C TRP A 57 23.27 -7.45 0.36
N THR A 58 24.14 -7.92 -0.55
CA THR A 58 23.84 -8.09 -1.97
C THR A 58 22.70 -9.08 -2.18
N LYS A 59 22.66 -10.17 -1.41
CA LYS A 59 21.57 -11.16 -1.48
C LYS A 59 20.21 -10.55 -1.17
N ILE A 60 20.10 -9.78 -0.08
CA ILE A 60 18.83 -9.13 0.30
C ILE A 60 18.48 -8.00 -0.68
N SER A 61 19.47 -7.24 -1.14
CA SER A 61 19.31 -6.21 -2.18
C SER A 61 18.70 -6.79 -3.46
N GLN A 62 19.28 -7.87 -3.98
CA GLN A 62 18.78 -8.57 -5.17
C GLN A 62 17.39 -9.16 -4.95
N GLY A 63 17.12 -9.75 -3.78
CA GLY A 63 15.79 -10.23 -3.44
C GLY A 63 14.75 -9.10 -3.43
N GLY A 64 15.13 -7.91 -2.96
CA GLY A 64 14.31 -6.71 -3.02
C GLY A 64 13.97 -6.27 -4.45
N LEU A 65 15.00 -6.18 -5.31
CA LEU A 65 14.86 -5.82 -6.73
C LEU A 65 13.93 -6.80 -7.46
N GLN A 66 14.19 -8.10 -7.33
CA GLN A 66 13.38 -9.16 -7.94
C GLN A 66 11.92 -9.08 -7.48
N ARG A 67 11.69 -8.88 -6.18
CA ARG A 67 10.33 -8.77 -5.63
C ARG A 67 9.55 -7.61 -6.24
N ILE A 68 10.17 -6.46 -6.45
CA ILE A 68 9.51 -5.30 -7.07
C ILE A 68 9.21 -5.57 -8.55
N GLU A 69 10.18 -6.09 -9.30
CA GLU A 69 10.02 -6.39 -10.72
C GLU A 69 8.85 -7.36 -10.98
N GLU A 70 8.73 -8.40 -10.15
CA GLU A 70 7.70 -9.43 -10.28
C GLU A 70 6.28 -8.96 -9.91
N LYS A 71 6.13 -8.00 -9.00
CA LYS A 71 4.84 -7.71 -8.35
C LYS A 71 4.38 -6.26 -8.42
N TYR A 72 5.30 -5.31 -8.37
CA TYR A 72 5.00 -3.92 -8.04
C TYR A 72 5.52 -2.94 -9.10
N THR A 73 5.18 -3.19 -10.37
CA THR A 73 5.53 -2.30 -11.49
C THR A 73 4.30 -1.65 -12.13
N TRP A 74 4.47 -0.44 -12.65
CA TRP A 74 3.40 0.29 -13.35
C TRP A 74 2.95 -0.39 -14.65
N LYS A 75 3.85 -1.13 -15.30
CA LYS A 75 3.51 -1.93 -16.48
C LYS A 75 2.47 -3.00 -16.13
N LEU A 76 2.76 -3.85 -15.14
CA LEU A 76 1.82 -4.88 -14.66
C LEU A 76 0.50 -4.29 -14.19
N TYR A 77 0.55 -3.12 -13.54
CA TYR A 77 -0.65 -2.40 -13.11
C TYR A 77 -1.52 -1.99 -14.31
N SER A 78 -0.94 -1.33 -15.32
CA SER A 78 -1.67 -0.87 -16.50
C SER A 78 -2.30 -2.02 -17.29
N GLU A 79 -1.58 -3.13 -17.49
CA GLU A 79 -2.10 -4.32 -18.18
C GLU A 79 -3.33 -4.89 -17.46
N ARG A 80 -3.23 -5.08 -16.13
CA ARG A 80 -4.37 -5.57 -15.33
C ARG A 80 -5.55 -4.60 -15.35
N LEU A 81 -5.30 -3.29 -15.23
CA LEU A 81 -6.34 -2.28 -15.26
C LEU A 81 -7.12 -2.30 -16.59
N MET A 82 -6.42 -2.42 -17.72
CA MET A 82 -7.06 -2.47 -19.04
C MET A 82 -7.92 -3.73 -19.18
N THR A 83 -7.43 -4.89 -18.77
CA THR A 83 -8.21 -6.14 -18.78
C THR A 83 -9.46 -6.03 -17.91
N LEU A 84 -9.32 -5.56 -16.66
CA LEU A 84 -10.45 -5.41 -15.75
C LEU A 84 -11.48 -4.41 -16.31
N THR A 85 -11.04 -3.31 -16.91
CA THR A 85 -11.93 -2.31 -17.52
C THR A 85 -12.78 -2.93 -18.63
N GLY A 86 -12.19 -3.75 -19.50
CA GLY A 86 -12.92 -4.46 -20.54
C GLY A 86 -13.95 -5.45 -19.98
N VAL A 87 -13.52 -6.31 -19.05
CA VAL A 87 -14.37 -7.35 -18.44
C VAL A 87 -15.53 -6.73 -17.66
N TYR A 88 -15.25 -5.78 -16.77
CA TYR A 88 -16.29 -5.10 -15.98
C TYR A 88 -17.17 -4.18 -16.83
N GLY A 89 -16.64 -3.62 -17.92
CA GLY A 89 -17.41 -2.87 -18.90
C GLY A 89 -18.49 -3.73 -19.55
N PHE A 90 -18.13 -4.92 -20.02
CA PHE A 90 -19.08 -5.89 -20.55
C PHE A 90 -20.07 -6.36 -19.48
N TRP A 91 -19.59 -6.74 -18.29
CA TRP A 91 -20.44 -7.20 -17.20
C TRP A 91 -21.46 -6.16 -16.75
N LYS A 92 -21.10 -4.88 -16.78
CA LYS A 92 -22.01 -3.76 -16.47
C LYS A 92 -23.20 -3.72 -17.42
N TYR A 93 -23.01 -4.04 -18.71
CA TYR A 93 -24.11 -4.11 -19.67
C TYR A 93 -25.03 -5.30 -19.38
N VAL A 94 -24.45 -6.48 -19.14
CA VAL A 94 -25.19 -7.73 -18.89
C VAL A 94 -25.99 -7.68 -17.58
N SER A 95 -25.41 -7.13 -16.50
CA SER A 95 -26.02 -7.12 -15.15
C SER A 95 -26.89 -5.89 -14.84
N ASN A 96 -27.24 -5.08 -15.85
CA ASN A 96 -27.82 -3.76 -15.64
C ASN A 96 -29.20 -3.77 -14.95
N LEU A 97 -30.05 -4.76 -15.27
CA LEU A 97 -31.38 -4.88 -14.65
C LEU A 97 -31.31 -5.26 -13.17
N GLU A 98 -30.40 -6.17 -12.79
CA GLU A 98 -30.21 -6.61 -11.41
C GLU A 98 -29.59 -5.54 -10.52
N ARG A 99 -28.77 -4.64 -11.08
CA ARG A 99 -28.11 -3.56 -10.31
C ARG A 99 -29.03 -2.36 -10.01
N ARG A 100 -30.26 -2.33 -10.52
CA ARG A 100 -31.16 -1.17 -10.39
C ARG A 100 -31.57 -0.90 -8.94
N GLU A 101 -31.87 -1.94 -8.17
CA GLU A 101 -32.30 -1.82 -6.77
C GLU A 101 -31.16 -1.32 -5.89
N THR A 102 -29.98 -1.94 -5.98
CA THR A 102 -28.75 -1.50 -5.31
C THR A 102 -28.41 -0.06 -5.65
N ARG A 103 -28.58 0.35 -6.91
CA ARG A 103 -28.38 1.74 -7.32
C ARG A 103 -29.31 2.70 -6.58
N ARG A 104 -30.61 2.41 -6.50
CA ARG A 104 -31.57 3.27 -5.77
C ARG A 104 -31.29 3.30 -4.27
N TYR A 105 -30.86 2.18 -3.69
CA TYR A 105 -30.45 2.14 -2.29
C TYR A 105 -29.23 3.03 -2.03
N LEU A 106 -28.22 2.98 -2.90
CA LEU A 106 -27.03 3.85 -2.80
C LEU A 106 -27.38 5.33 -3.01
N GLU A 107 -28.27 5.66 -3.94
CA GLU A 107 -28.78 7.03 -4.14
C GLU A 107 -29.48 7.56 -2.88
N MET A 108 -30.33 6.74 -2.24
CA MET A 108 -30.97 7.07 -0.98
C MET A 108 -29.95 7.25 0.15
N LEU A 109 -28.98 6.33 0.28
CA LEU A 109 -27.92 6.42 1.30
C LEU A 109 -27.09 7.69 1.15
N TYR A 110 -26.72 8.04 -0.08
CA TYR A 110 -26.01 9.28 -0.38
C TYR A 110 -26.85 10.51 -0.02
N ALA A 111 -28.09 10.56 -0.50
CA ALA A 111 -28.94 11.74 -0.35
C ALA A 111 -29.38 11.99 1.09
N LEU A 112 -29.76 10.93 1.82
CA LEU A 112 -30.36 11.05 3.14
C LEU A 112 -29.35 10.96 4.29
N LYS A 113 -28.24 10.22 4.11
CA LYS A 113 -27.23 10.02 5.17
C LYS A 113 -25.94 10.78 4.91
N TYR A 114 -25.27 10.50 3.79
CA TYR A 114 -23.95 11.10 3.51
C TYR A 114 -24.02 12.62 3.40
N ARG A 115 -24.94 13.16 2.60
CA ARG A 115 -25.06 14.60 2.38
C ARG A 115 -25.36 15.36 3.68
N THR A 116 -26.24 14.82 4.51
CA THR A 116 -26.58 15.39 5.82
C THR A 116 -25.35 15.43 6.74
N MET A 117 -24.60 14.33 6.84
CA MET A 117 -23.37 14.29 7.64
C MET A 117 -22.30 15.23 7.10
N ALA A 118 -22.11 15.28 5.79
CA ALA A 118 -21.15 16.18 5.15
C ALA A 118 -21.47 17.65 5.46
N SER A 119 -22.75 18.03 5.52
CA SER A 119 -23.17 19.39 5.85
C SER A 119 -22.88 19.83 7.29
N THR A 120 -22.65 18.86 8.20
CA THR A 120 -22.27 19.16 9.60
C THR A 120 -20.77 19.36 9.79
N VAL A 121 -19.95 19.04 8.78
CA VAL A 121 -18.51 19.29 8.84
C VAL A 121 -18.28 20.78 8.63
N PRO A 122 -17.63 21.50 9.57
CA PRO A 122 -17.33 22.92 9.40
C PRO A 122 -16.52 23.17 8.13
N LEU A 123 -16.90 24.21 7.38
CA LEU A 123 -16.11 24.66 6.25
C LEU A 123 -14.78 25.24 6.75
N ALA A 124 -13.73 25.08 5.95
CA ALA A 124 -12.46 25.76 6.21
C ALA A 124 -12.71 27.27 6.24
N VAL A 125 -12.25 27.93 7.30
CA VAL A 125 -12.27 29.40 7.41
C VAL A 125 -10.99 29.92 6.78
N GLU A 126 -11.09 30.71 5.72
CA GLU A 126 -9.94 31.45 5.21
C GLU A 126 -9.60 32.57 6.20
N GLY A 127 -8.47 32.41 6.89
CA GLY A 127 -7.74 33.41 7.67
C GLY A 127 -8.55 34.46 8.46
N GLU A 128 -8.53 34.37 9.78
CA GLU A 128 -8.42 35.62 10.54
C GLU A 128 -7.09 36.27 10.13
N PRO A 129 -7.07 37.56 9.75
CA PRO A 129 -5.80 38.26 9.62
C PRO A 129 -5.12 38.17 10.98
N SER A 130 -3.91 37.59 11.01
CA SER A 130 -3.05 37.67 12.18
C SER A 130 -2.92 39.15 12.54
N ASN A 131 -3.63 39.60 13.58
CA ASN A 131 -3.39 40.91 14.16
C ASN A 131 -1.96 40.84 14.70
N LYS A 132 -1.07 41.47 13.94
CA LYS A 132 0.25 41.88 14.41
C LYS A 132 0.12 42.75 15.65
#